data_AF-A0A8X7RDN8-F1
#
_entry.id   AF-A0A8X7RDN8-F1
#
_cell.length_a   1.000
_cell.length_b   1.000
_cell.length_c   1.000
_cell.angle_alpha   90.00
_cell.angle_beta   90.00
_cell.angle_gamma   90.00
#
_symmetry.space_group_name_H-M   'P 1'
#
loop_
_entity.id
_entity.type
_entity.pdbx_description
1 polymer ?
#
loop_
_entity_poly.entity_id
_entity_poly.type
_entity_poly.pdbx_seq_one_letter_code
_entity_poly.pdbx_strand_id
1 'polypeptide(L)'
;MYDVMLDEANLWYQEPPLRKRKLDEPSPVEEKEEEAYSSEEDMDPVEREKYRLQAVESCGFDVDFFNHIFNGIFPSGCTPYDTLFAKAGLHCHNAEKGKKYQLKRVVKVNAEIASLYNSYSTSEVIDPVDNSLHTFQTMVTDAGKEKKASLILLTKICRIKPQIPGLGDATVFWDFNAIDDFYKTDMPDWPFNDGVKESELVDNEWIYLYAEAALFSEWRSEMCDYTPFEMKKVMVQTKEDDVESSTKLKSSNAIFYMIFKARGGPLCRGIVRKTSDGRTGHMRLEARCWIDKSN
;
A
#
# COMPACT_ATOMS: atom_id res chain seq x y z
N MET A 1 2.97 12.70 -16.53
CA MET A 1 2.71 11.86 -15.34
C MET A 1 3.50 12.36 -14.12
N TYR A 2 4.70 12.94 -14.33
CA TYR A 2 5.48 13.65 -13.30
C TYR A 2 4.67 14.66 -12.48
N ASP A 3 3.99 15.62 -13.13
CA ASP A 3 3.18 16.64 -12.42
C ASP A 3 2.09 16.00 -11.55
N VAL A 4 1.49 14.90 -12.03
CA VAL A 4 0.40 14.20 -11.31
C VAL A 4 0.90 13.49 -10.06
N MET A 5 2.07 12.84 -10.14
CA MET A 5 2.67 12.12 -9.01
C MET A 5 3.28 13.09 -7.98
N LEU A 6 3.78 14.25 -8.42
CA LEU A 6 4.24 15.32 -7.54
C LEU A 6 3.08 16.04 -6.86
N ASP A 7 2.01 16.36 -7.59
CA ASP A 7 0.79 16.90 -7.01
C ASP A 7 0.22 15.93 -5.98
N GLU A 8 0.23 14.62 -6.29
CA GLU A 8 -0.14 13.59 -5.34
C GLU A 8 0.82 13.56 -4.15
N ALA A 9 2.14 13.51 -4.34
CA ALA A 9 3.14 13.58 -3.28
C ALA A 9 2.93 14.80 -2.36
N ASN A 10 2.64 15.97 -2.94
CA ASN A 10 2.37 17.20 -2.21
C ASN A 10 1.08 17.14 -1.37
N LEU A 11 0.10 16.30 -1.73
CA LEU A 11 -1.05 16.02 -0.86
C LEU A 11 -0.64 15.26 0.41
N TRP A 12 0.43 14.45 0.35
CA TRP A 12 0.93 13.64 1.47
C TRP A 12 1.96 14.38 2.34
N TYR A 13 2.72 15.30 1.75
CA TYR A 13 3.73 16.09 2.44
C TYR A 13 3.24 17.54 2.66
N GLN A 14 2.59 17.81 3.80
CA GLN A 14 2.37 19.21 4.21
C GLN A 14 3.68 19.82 4.74
N GLU A 15 4.49 20.39 3.87
CA GLU A 15 5.67 21.15 4.30
C GLU A 15 5.26 22.50 4.93
N PRO A 16 5.85 22.89 6.08
CA PRO A 16 5.81 24.28 6.53
C PRO A 16 6.61 25.16 5.55
N PRO A 17 6.24 26.45 5.35
CA PRO A 17 6.89 27.29 4.36
C PRO A 17 8.39 27.44 4.64
N LEU A 18 9.21 27.06 3.64
CA LEU A 18 10.66 27.22 3.65
C LEU A 18 11.04 28.67 3.94
N ARG A 19 11.63 28.92 5.12
CA ARG A 19 12.31 30.18 5.41
C ARG A 19 13.52 30.28 4.48
N LYS A 20 13.45 31.19 3.50
CA LYS A 20 14.58 31.59 2.65
C LYS A 20 15.80 31.92 3.53
N ARG A 21 16.80 31.04 3.58
CA ARG A 21 18.14 31.39 4.02
C ARG A 21 18.84 32.08 2.85
N LYS A 22 19.46 33.23 3.12
CA LYS A 22 20.27 33.97 2.13
C LYS A 22 21.43 33.08 1.68
N LEU A 23 21.61 32.96 0.37
CA LEU A 23 22.81 32.40 -0.24
C LEU A 23 23.97 33.38 -0.02
N ASP A 24 25.07 32.88 0.54
CA ASP A 24 26.40 33.49 0.35
C ASP A 24 27.02 32.91 -0.93
N GLU A 25 27.79 33.73 -1.65
CA GLU A 25 28.37 33.42 -2.96
C GLU A 25 29.31 32.19 -2.95
N PRO A 26 29.23 31.28 -3.94
CA PRO A 26 30.14 30.15 -4.02
C PRO A 26 31.51 30.55 -4.57
N SER A 27 32.56 30.02 -3.95
CA SER A 27 33.94 30.04 -4.45
C SER A 27 34.11 29.09 -5.64
N PRO A 28 35.05 29.34 -6.58
CA PRO A 28 35.15 28.55 -7.82
C PRO A 28 35.70 27.16 -7.52
N VAL A 29 34.93 26.12 -7.85
CA VAL A 29 35.36 24.73 -7.85
C VAL A 29 35.67 24.34 -9.28
N GLU A 30 36.86 23.77 -9.49
CA GLU A 30 37.37 23.29 -10.77
C GLU A 30 36.39 22.31 -11.43
N GLU A 31 36.05 22.59 -12.69
CA GLU A 31 35.22 21.77 -13.55
C GLU A 31 35.91 20.42 -13.80
N LYS A 32 35.51 19.39 -13.05
CA LYS A 32 35.59 18.02 -13.55
C LYS A 32 34.44 17.85 -14.54
N GLU A 33 34.77 17.45 -15.76
CA GLU A 33 33.82 17.04 -16.79
C GLU A 33 32.86 15.99 -16.19
N GLU A 34 31.68 16.45 -15.79
CA GLU A 34 30.54 15.59 -15.50
C GLU A 34 30.06 15.02 -16.83
N GLU A 35 30.15 13.70 -16.98
CA GLU A 35 29.54 12.97 -18.09
C GLU A 35 28.07 13.42 -18.21
N ALA A 36 27.74 14.07 -19.32
CA ALA A 36 26.42 14.64 -19.57
C ALA A 36 25.35 13.55 -19.49
N TYR A 37 24.53 13.63 -18.42
CA TYR A 37 23.38 12.76 -18.20
C TYR A 37 22.34 13.00 -19.31
N SER A 38 22.14 11.98 -20.13
CA SER A 38 21.08 11.87 -21.14
C SER A 38 19.71 12.16 -20.49
N SER A 39 18.77 12.79 -21.20
CA SER A 39 17.44 13.20 -20.70
C SER A 39 16.33 12.32 -21.30
N GLU A 40 15.10 12.36 -20.77
CA GLU A 40 13.95 11.64 -21.36
C GLU A 40 13.72 11.97 -22.86
N GLU A 41 14.31 13.06 -23.36
CA GLU A 41 14.34 13.45 -24.77
C GLU A 41 15.15 12.51 -25.67
N ASP A 42 15.95 11.59 -25.10
CA ASP A 42 16.80 10.66 -25.84
C ASP A 42 16.13 9.31 -26.16
N MET A 43 14.89 9.08 -25.68
CA MET A 43 14.12 7.90 -26.07
C MET A 43 13.57 8.06 -27.50
N ASP A 44 13.78 7.05 -28.34
CA ASP A 44 13.22 7.01 -29.69
C ASP A 44 11.69 7.23 -29.67
N PRO A 45 11.13 8.11 -30.54
CA PRO A 45 9.70 8.41 -30.54
C PRO A 45 8.79 7.19 -30.74
N VAL A 46 9.25 6.16 -31.47
CA VAL A 46 8.48 4.92 -31.69
C VAL A 46 8.47 4.08 -30.42
N GLU A 47 9.60 3.96 -29.72
CA GLU A 47 9.67 3.30 -28.42
C GLU A 47 8.81 4.00 -27.38
N ARG A 48 8.84 5.34 -27.35
CA ARG A 48 8.02 6.16 -26.45
C ARG A 48 6.52 5.94 -26.67
N GLU A 49 6.08 5.90 -27.93
CA GLU A 49 4.68 5.64 -28.26
C GLU A 49 4.27 4.22 -27.91
N LYS A 50 5.14 3.23 -28.15
CA LYS A 50 4.92 1.83 -27.74
C LYS A 50 4.74 1.72 -26.22
N TYR A 51 5.62 2.37 -25.43
CA TYR A 51 5.50 2.44 -23.98
C TYR A 51 4.17 3.06 -23.56
N ARG A 52 3.82 4.22 -24.14
CA ARG A 52 2.58 4.94 -23.82
C ARG A 52 1.35 4.07 -24.07
N LEU A 53 1.30 3.37 -25.20
CA LEU A 53 0.20 2.45 -25.52
C LEU A 53 0.11 1.30 -24.51
N GLN A 54 1.23 0.63 -24.21
CA GLN A 54 1.26 -0.45 -23.22
C GLN A 54 0.80 0.03 -21.83
N ALA A 55 1.29 1.17 -21.36
CA ALA A 55 0.92 1.72 -20.07
C ALA A 55 -0.58 2.06 -19.98
N VAL A 56 -1.14 2.68 -21.03
CA VAL A 56 -2.56 3.08 -21.06
C VAL A 56 -3.48 1.87 -21.21
N GLU A 57 -3.22 1.01 -22.19
CA GLU A 57 -4.11 -0.13 -22.52
C GLU A 57 -4.13 -1.17 -21.41
N SER A 58 -2.99 -1.40 -20.76
CA SER A 58 -2.89 -2.36 -19.66
C SER A 58 -3.17 -1.76 -18.29
N CYS A 59 -3.21 -0.44 -18.16
CA CYS A 59 -3.12 0.28 -16.89
C CYS A 59 -1.81 -0.01 -16.12
N GLY A 60 -0.69 -0.11 -16.83
CA GLY A 60 0.64 -0.36 -16.26
C GLY A 60 1.00 -1.82 -15.97
N PHE A 61 0.03 -2.73 -16.02
CA PHE A 61 0.23 -4.14 -15.67
C PHE A 61 0.98 -4.96 -16.74
N ASP A 62 0.90 -4.56 -18.01
CA ASP A 62 1.47 -5.25 -19.16
C ASP A 62 2.38 -4.27 -19.93
N VAL A 63 3.47 -3.85 -19.29
CA VAL A 63 4.51 -2.94 -19.84
C VAL A 63 5.85 -3.67 -19.93
N ASP A 64 6.52 -3.60 -21.09
CA ASP A 64 7.86 -4.12 -21.34
C ASP A 64 8.95 -3.27 -20.67
N PHE A 65 10.19 -3.73 -20.67
CA PHE A 65 11.31 -2.89 -20.26
C PHE A 65 11.64 -1.87 -21.37
N PHE A 66 11.66 -0.59 -21.02
CA PHE A 66 12.15 0.50 -21.86
C PHE A 66 13.24 1.27 -21.12
N ASN A 67 14.19 1.85 -21.85
CA ASN A 67 15.29 2.60 -21.25
C ASN A 67 14.78 3.98 -20.79
N HIS A 68 14.31 4.04 -19.55
CA HIS A 68 13.90 5.29 -18.91
C HIS A 68 15.05 5.82 -18.05
N ILE A 69 15.30 7.12 -18.14
CA ILE A 69 16.31 7.78 -17.31
C ILE A 69 15.72 8.09 -15.93
N PHE A 70 14.42 8.42 -15.88
CA PHE A 70 13.60 8.55 -14.67
C PHE A 70 12.11 8.21 -14.96
N ASN A 71 11.35 7.85 -13.92
CA ASN A 71 9.86 7.88 -13.87
C ASN A 71 9.05 7.03 -14.87
N GLY A 72 9.57 5.89 -15.33
CA GLY A 72 8.82 4.91 -16.13
C GLY A 72 8.26 3.75 -15.32
N ILE A 73 7.22 3.09 -15.84
CA ILE A 73 6.80 1.77 -15.38
C ILE A 73 7.72 0.73 -16.01
N PHE A 74 8.37 -0.11 -15.20
CA PHE A 74 9.28 -1.13 -15.67
C PHE A 74 8.98 -2.50 -15.03
N PRO A 75 9.26 -3.63 -15.71
CA PRO A 75 9.18 -4.95 -15.11
C PRO A 75 10.11 -5.07 -13.90
N SER A 76 9.56 -5.53 -12.78
CA SER A 76 10.29 -5.79 -11.54
C SER A 76 10.22 -7.26 -11.16
N GLY A 77 11.21 -7.73 -10.38
CA GLY A 77 11.15 -9.04 -9.75
C GLY A 77 10.01 -9.10 -8.72
N CYS A 78 9.49 -10.31 -8.48
CA CYS A 78 8.53 -10.55 -7.40
C CYS A 78 9.28 -10.68 -6.08
N THR A 79 9.09 -9.71 -5.18
CA THR A 79 9.65 -9.74 -3.83
C THR A 79 8.58 -10.16 -2.79
N PRO A 80 8.97 -10.53 -1.56
CA PRO A 80 8.01 -10.70 -0.48
C PRO A 80 7.13 -9.45 -0.24
N TYR A 81 7.63 -8.25 -0.56
CA TYR A 81 6.86 -6.99 -0.44
C TYR A 81 5.70 -6.94 -1.42
N ASP A 82 5.94 -7.35 -2.66
CA ASP A 82 4.90 -7.39 -3.69
C ASP A 82 3.80 -8.40 -3.34
N THR A 83 4.14 -9.45 -2.58
CA THR A 83 3.14 -10.38 -2.05
C THR A 83 2.24 -9.70 -1.01
N LEU A 84 2.80 -8.88 -0.11
CA LEU A 84 2.00 -8.08 0.83
C LEU A 84 1.07 -7.12 0.08
N PHE A 85 1.56 -6.48 -0.97
CA PHE A 85 0.79 -5.51 -1.75
C PHE A 85 -0.32 -6.21 -2.55
N ALA A 86 -0.02 -7.36 -3.14
CA ALA A 86 -1.02 -8.21 -3.79
C ALA A 86 -2.13 -8.64 -2.81
N LYS A 87 -1.78 -9.02 -1.58
CA LYS A 87 -2.75 -9.34 -0.52
C LYS A 87 -3.58 -8.12 -0.12
N ALA A 88 -2.97 -6.94 0.00
CA ALA A 88 -3.70 -5.69 0.31
C ALA A 88 -4.74 -5.37 -0.76
N GLY A 89 -4.36 -5.45 -2.03
CA GLY A 89 -5.29 -5.30 -3.14
C GLY A 89 -6.40 -6.33 -3.14
N LEU A 90 -6.07 -7.60 -2.91
CA LEU A 90 -7.04 -8.69 -2.87
C LEU A 90 -8.04 -8.52 -1.72
N HIS A 91 -7.57 -8.04 -0.57
CA HIS A 91 -8.42 -7.70 0.57
C HIS A 91 -9.40 -6.57 0.23
N CYS A 92 -8.93 -5.51 -0.42
CA CYS A 92 -9.80 -4.44 -0.93
C CYS A 92 -10.91 -5.00 -1.83
N HIS A 93 -10.53 -5.82 -2.82
CA HIS A 93 -11.48 -6.43 -3.76
C HIS A 93 -12.51 -7.32 -3.04
N ASN A 94 -12.04 -8.19 -2.15
CA ASN A 94 -12.89 -9.11 -1.40
C ASN A 94 -13.87 -8.35 -0.49
N ALA A 95 -13.41 -7.30 0.20
CA ALA A 95 -14.25 -6.47 1.05
C ALA A 95 -15.34 -5.73 0.24
N GLU A 96 -14.98 -5.15 -0.91
CA GLU A 96 -15.93 -4.43 -1.76
C GLU A 96 -16.97 -5.36 -2.40
N LYS A 97 -16.54 -6.52 -2.91
CA LYS A 97 -17.41 -7.43 -3.67
C LYS A 97 -18.07 -8.52 -2.82
N GLY A 98 -17.79 -8.56 -1.52
CA GLY A 98 -18.26 -9.63 -0.63
C GLY A 98 -17.72 -11.02 -1.03
N LYS A 99 -16.48 -11.07 -1.50
CA LYS A 99 -15.80 -12.29 -1.99
C LYS A 99 -14.77 -12.79 -0.99
N LYS A 100 -14.25 -14.00 -1.22
CA LYS A 100 -13.24 -14.66 -0.39
C LYS A 100 -12.12 -15.28 -1.23
N TYR A 101 -11.74 -14.63 -2.33
CA TYR A 101 -10.63 -15.12 -3.16
C TYR A 101 -9.35 -15.25 -2.33
N GLN A 102 -8.61 -16.33 -2.54
CA GLN A 102 -7.35 -16.61 -1.87
C GLN A 102 -6.18 -16.41 -2.82
N LEU A 103 -5.13 -15.73 -2.36
CA LEU A 103 -3.92 -15.52 -3.17
C LEU A 103 -3.16 -16.85 -3.31
N LYS A 104 -2.96 -17.31 -4.54
CA LYS A 104 -2.15 -18.50 -4.83
C LYS A 104 -0.69 -18.13 -5.04
N ARG A 105 -0.43 -17.13 -5.89
CA ARG A 105 0.91 -16.59 -6.14
C ARG A 105 0.84 -15.26 -6.88
N VAL A 106 1.86 -14.43 -6.69
CA VAL A 106 2.15 -13.30 -7.58
C VAL A 106 2.89 -13.85 -8.80
N VAL A 107 2.40 -13.54 -9.99
CA VAL A 107 2.94 -14.06 -11.28
C VAL A 107 3.95 -13.08 -11.86
N LYS A 108 3.63 -11.79 -11.82
CA LYS A 108 4.52 -10.72 -12.29
C LYS A 108 4.22 -9.41 -11.58
N VAL A 109 5.22 -8.54 -11.59
CA VAL A 109 5.16 -7.20 -11.03
C VAL A 109 5.78 -6.24 -12.01
N ASN A 110 5.09 -5.14 -12.28
CA ASN A 110 5.72 -3.94 -12.82
C ASN A 110 5.80 -2.91 -11.69
N ALA A 111 6.86 -2.12 -11.65
CA ALA A 111 7.07 -1.10 -10.65
C ALA A 111 7.27 0.27 -11.30
N GLU A 112 6.96 1.31 -10.54
CA GLU A 112 7.27 2.69 -10.88
C GLU A 112 7.78 3.36 -9.62
N ILE A 113 8.96 3.96 -9.73
CA ILE A 113 9.66 4.59 -8.61
C ILE A 113 9.88 6.05 -8.99
N ALA A 114 9.15 6.93 -8.32
CA ALA A 114 9.28 8.38 -8.43
C ALA A 114 9.33 8.96 -7.00
N SER A 115 8.44 9.90 -6.66
CA SER A 115 8.25 10.39 -5.29
C SER A 115 7.67 9.33 -4.34
N LEU A 116 6.94 8.34 -4.89
CA LEU A 116 6.36 7.19 -4.19
C LEU A 116 6.71 5.90 -4.93
N TYR A 117 6.48 4.76 -4.30
CA TYR A 117 6.65 3.44 -4.93
C TYR A 117 5.29 2.84 -5.32
N ASN A 118 5.07 2.63 -6.61
CA ASN A 118 3.87 1.93 -7.12
C ASN A 118 4.24 0.51 -7.54
N SER A 119 3.48 -0.48 -7.07
CA SER A 119 3.57 -1.88 -7.52
C SER A 119 2.31 -2.27 -8.28
N TYR A 120 2.48 -2.67 -9.54
CA TYR A 120 1.44 -3.16 -10.45
C TYR A 120 1.59 -4.67 -10.56
N SER A 121 0.88 -5.41 -9.69
CA SER A 121 1.01 -6.85 -9.60
C SER A 121 -0.09 -7.58 -10.38
N THR A 122 0.30 -8.64 -11.09
CA THR A 122 -0.64 -9.63 -11.63
C THR A 122 -0.45 -10.94 -10.86
N SER A 123 -1.54 -11.48 -10.34
CA SER A 123 -1.56 -12.63 -9.45
C SER A 123 -2.54 -13.70 -9.91
N GLU A 124 -2.29 -14.93 -9.50
CA GLU A 124 -3.23 -16.03 -9.55
C GLU A 124 -3.99 -16.11 -8.21
N VAL A 125 -5.31 -16.14 -8.27
CA VAL A 125 -6.18 -16.29 -7.10
C VAL A 125 -7.15 -17.43 -7.29
N ILE A 126 -7.55 -18.07 -6.20
CA ILE A 126 -8.49 -19.19 -6.18
C ILE A 126 -9.81 -18.71 -5.56
N ASP A 127 -10.94 -19.02 -6.20
CA ASP A 127 -12.24 -18.94 -5.55
C ASP A 127 -12.44 -20.20 -4.68
N PRO A 128 -12.54 -20.09 -3.35
CA PRO A 128 -12.71 -21.26 -2.50
C PRO A 128 -14.08 -21.95 -2.68
N VAL A 129 -15.04 -21.31 -3.35
CA VAL A 129 -16.39 -21.88 -3.57
C VAL A 129 -16.36 -23.04 -4.57
N ASP A 130 -15.60 -22.91 -5.66
CA ASP A 130 -15.55 -23.88 -6.76
C ASP A 130 -14.11 -24.30 -7.12
N ASN A 131 -13.12 -23.81 -6.39
CA ASN A 131 -11.68 -24.02 -6.62
C ASN A 131 -11.21 -23.55 -8.01
N SER A 132 -11.93 -22.60 -8.62
CA SER A 132 -11.56 -22.03 -9.91
C SER A 132 -10.40 -21.04 -9.78
N LEU A 133 -9.54 -21.03 -10.80
CA LEU A 133 -8.37 -20.16 -10.86
C LEU A 133 -8.70 -18.91 -11.68
N HIS A 134 -8.42 -17.73 -11.11
CA HIS A 134 -8.64 -16.44 -11.74
C HIS A 134 -7.34 -15.62 -11.81
N THR A 135 -7.26 -14.74 -12.80
CA THR A 135 -6.22 -13.72 -12.87
C THR A 135 -6.69 -12.46 -12.17
N PHE A 136 -5.95 -12.03 -11.16
CA PHE A 136 -6.18 -10.82 -10.39
C PHE A 136 -5.10 -9.79 -10.69
N GLN A 137 -5.48 -8.52 -10.81
CA GLN A 137 -4.56 -7.41 -11.00
C GLN A 137 -4.79 -6.37 -9.93
N THR A 138 -3.72 -5.88 -9.29
CA THR A 138 -3.80 -4.79 -8.33
C THR A 138 -2.64 -3.82 -8.40
N MET A 139 -2.95 -2.53 -8.29
CA MET A 139 -1.98 -1.46 -8.13
C MET A 139 -2.05 -0.92 -6.70
N VAL A 140 -0.92 -0.99 -6.01
CA VAL A 140 -0.75 -0.51 -4.64
C VAL A 140 0.43 0.45 -4.58
N THR A 141 0.21 1.63 -4.02
CA THR A 141 1.24 2.63 -3.73
C THR A 141 1.71 2.47 -2.27
N ASP A 142 3.02 2.42 -2.06
CA ASP A 142 3.64 2.73 -0.76
C ASP A 142 3.90 4.23 -0.70
N ALA A 143 3.09 4.92 0.10
CA ALA A 143 3.19 6.37 0.30
C ALA A 143 4.26 6.74 1.36
N GLY A 144 5.02 5.78 1.86
CA GLY A 144 6.08 5.99 2.84
C GLY A 144 5.54 6.18 4.25
N LYS A 145 5.86 7.31 4.87
CA LYS A 145 5.57 7.61 6.28
C LYS A 145 4.85 8.95 6.39
N GLU A 146 3.78 8.98 7.17
CA GLU A 146 3.06 10.22 7.51
C GLU A 146 2.74 10.20 9.01
N LYS A 147 3.06 11.30 9.71
CA LYS A 147 2.79 11.46 11.14
C LYS A 147 3.42 10.31 11.97
N LYS A 148 2.59 9.55 12.70
CA LYS A 148 2.98 8.38 13.50
C LYS A 148 2.91 7.06 12.71
N ALA A 149 2.40 7.04 11.49
CA ALA A 149 2.37 5.84 10.65
C ALA A 149 3.75 5.58 10.04
N SER A 150 4.24 4.34 10.15
CA SER A 150 5.54 3.92 9.60
C SER A 150 5.42 3.27 8.22
N LEU A 151 4.19 2.98 7.78
CA LEU A 151 3.84 2.44 6.48
C LEU A 151 2.45 2.94 6.07
N ILE A 152 2.29 3.32 4.81
CA ILE A 152 1.00 3.67 4.22
C ILE A 152 0.86 2.94 2.88
N LEU A 153 -0.02 1.94 2.85
CA LEU A 153 -0.37 1.22 1.62
C LEU A 153 -1.69 1.74 1.08
N LEU A 154 -1.68 2.15 -0.19
CA LEU A 154 -2.82 2.69 -0.88
C LEU A 154 -3.15 1.81 -2.08
N THR A 155 -4.20 1.01 -1.96
CA THR A 155 -4.78 0.28 -3.11
C THR A 155 -5.56 1.28 -3.94
N LYS A 156 -5.21 1.38 -5.24
CA LYS A 156 -5.86 2.30 -6.20
C LYS A 156 -6.58 1.55 -7.32
N ILE A 157 -6.13 0.34 -7.63
CA ILE A 157 -6.75 -0.52 -8.64
C ILE A 157 -6.77 -1.93 -8.09
N CYS A 158 -7.90 -2.64 -8.11
CA CYS A 158 -7.97 -4.07 -7.86
C CYS A 158 -9.10 -4.74 -8.67
N ARG A 159 -8.81 -5.78 -9.46
CA ARG A 159 -9.78 -6.39 -10.38
C ARG A 159 -9.48 -7.84 -10.73
N ILE A 160 -10.53 -8.62 -10.98
CA ILE A 160 -10.44 -9.93 -11.63
C ILE A 160 -10.56 -9.73 -13.15
N LYS A 161 -9.59 -10.22 -13.95
CA LYS A 161 -9.70 -10.21 -15.42
C LYS A 161 -10.89 -11.08 -15.87
N PRO A 162 -11.61 -10.72 -16.95
CA PRO A 162 -11.28 -9.70 -17.94
C PRO A 162 -11.87 -8.31 -17.64
N GLN A 163 -12.27 -8.00 -16.39
CA GLN A 163 -12.79 -6.66 -16.10
C GLN A 163 -11.71 -5.62 -16.42
N ILE A 164 -11.97 -4.81 -17.43
CA ILE A 164 -11.22 -3.59 -17.72
C ILE A 164 -12.08 -2.46 -17.12
N PRO A 165 -11.54 -1.63 -16.21
CA PRO A 165 -12.25 -0.45 -15.75
C PRO A 165 -12.68 0.36 -16.96
N GLY A 166 -13.94 0.78 -17.01
CA GLY A 166 -14.34 1.80 -17.97
C GLY A 166 -13.45 3.02 -17.80
N LEU A 167 -13.18 3.76 -18.88
CA LEU A 167 -12.29 4.93 -18.91
C LEU A 167 -12.72 6.09 -17.95
N GLY A 168 -13.74 5.90 -17.11
CA GLY A 168 -14.16 6.82 -16.04
C GLY A 168 -14.40 6.17 -14.66
N ASP A 169 -14.29 4.84 -14.50
CA ASP A 169 -14.63 4.15 -13.24
C ASP A 169 -13.41 3.93 -12.32
N ALA A 170 -12.19 3.90 -12.88
CA ALA A 170 -10.95 3.79 -12.11
C ALA A 170 -10.20 5.12 -12.13
N THR A 171 -10.45 5.94 -11.12
CA THR A 171 -9.50 6.99 -10.75
C THR A 171 -8.36 6.37 -9.96
N VAL A 172 -7.16 6.93 -10.04
CA VAL A 172 -6.05 6.61 -9.13
C VAL A 172 -5.93 7.62 -7.99
N PHE A 173 -6.66 8.73 -8.07
CA PHE A 173 -6.66 9.80 -7.09
C PHE A 173 -7.52 9.47 -5.88
N TRP A 174 -6.90 9.52 -4.71
CA TRP A 174 -7.56 9.33 -3.43
C TRP A 174 -8.37 10.57 -3.02
N ASP A 175 -9.61 10.36 -2.57
CA ASP A 175 -10.48 11.42 -2.09
C ASP A 175 -10.41 11.57 -0.56
N PHE A 176 -9.51 12.43 -0.10
CA PHE A 176 -9.35 12.73 1.33
C PHE A 176 -10.59 13.37 1.96
N ASN A 177 -11.45 14.03 1.18
CA ASN A 177 -12.62 14.73 1.72
C ASN A 177 -13.76 13.75 2.04
N ALA A 178 -13.79 12.58 1.41
CA ALA A 178 -14.80 11.54 1.66
C ALA A 178 -14.62 10.82 3.00
N ILE A 179 -13.46 10.97 3.64
CA ILE A 179 -13.14 10.31 4.91
C ILE A 179 -13.64 11.19 6.07
N ASP A 180 -14.12 10.57 7.14
CA ASP A 180 -14.48 11.28 8.36
C ASP A 180 -13.22 11.78 9.11
N ASP A 181 -13.29 12.99 9.68
CA ASP A 181 -12.16 13.62 10.35
C ASP A 181 -11.60 12.79 11.51
N PHE A 182 -12.40 11.93 12.15
CA PHE A 182 -11.96 10.96 13.15
C PHE A 182 -10.77 10.13 12.65
N TYR A 183 -10.80 9.71 11.38
CA TYR A 183 -9.79 8.85 10.77
C TYR A 183 -8.64 9.62 10.10
N LYS A 184 -8.70 10.95 10.01
CA LYS A 184 -7.64 11.81 9.42
C LYS A 184 -6.57 12.24 10.42
N THR A 185 -6.85 12.03 11.71
CA THR A 185 -5.93 12.36 12.81
C THR A 185 -4.67 11.50 12.78
N ASP A 186 -3.65 11.87 13.56
CA ASP A 186 -2.46 11.04 13.75
C ASP A 186 -2.83 9.62 14.21
N MET A 187 -1.98 8.63 13.91
CA MET A 187 -2.18 7.28 14.43
C MET A 187 -2.29 7.33 15.97
N PRO A 188 -3.34 6.71 16.55
CA PRO A 188 -3.57 6.79 17.98
C PRO A 188 -2.45 6.09 18.75
N ASP A 189 -2.32 6.46 20.03
CA ASP A 189 -1.51 5.69 20.96
C ASP A 189 -2.29 4.45 21.43
N TRP A 190 -1.58 3.49 22.03
CA TRP A 190 -2.20 2.26 22.51
C TRP A 190 -3.25 2.56 23.59
N PRO A 191 -4.45 1.96 23.53
CA PRO A 191 -5.51 2.23 24.50
C PRO A 191 -5.12 1.74 25.90
N PHE A 192 -5.48 2.51 26.93
CA PHE A 192 -5.17 2.20 28.32
C PHE A 192 -6.01 1.05 28.91
N ASN A 193 -7.13 0.67 28.28
CA ASN A 193 -8.02 -0.39 28.76
C ASN A 193 -7.94 -1.66 27.90
N ASP A 194 -7.88 -2.79 28.61
CA ASP A 194 -7.80 -4.14 28.05
C ASP A 194 -9.01 -4.46 27.17
N GLY A 195 -8.83 -4.47 25.85
CA GLY A 195 -9.90 -4.84 24.93
C GLY A 195 -10.15 -6.34 24.76
N VAL A 196 -10.88 -6.60 23.67
CA VAL A 196 -11.73 -7.75 23.33
C VAL A 196 -11.04 -9.13 23.39
N LYS A 197 -11.83 -10.17 23.69
CA LYS A 197 -11.44 -11.58 23.81
C LYS A 197 -11.18 -12.22 22.43
N GLU A 198 -10.28 -13.20 22.42
CA GLU A 198 -9.82 -14.02 21.28
C GLU A 198 -10.93 -14.74 20.48
N SER A 199 -12.12 -14.88 21.07
CA SER A 199 -13.22 -15.73 20.58
C SER A 199 -13.92 -15.27 19.29
N GLU A 200 -13.58 -14.11 18.73
CA GLU A 200 -14.20 -13.57 17.49
C GLU A 200 -13.28 -13.59 16.25
N LEU A 201 -12.07 -14.15 16.37
CA LEU A 201 -11.04 -14.09 15.32
C LEU A 201 -11.09 -15.22 14.28
N VAL A 202 -11.93 -16.23 14.49
CA VAL A 202 -11.90 -17.50 13.72
C VAL A 202 -12.35 -17.33 12.25
N ASP A 203 -13.14 -16.29 11.94
CA ASP A 203 -13.71 -16.10 10.59
C ASP A 203 -13.05 -14.97 9.76
N ASN A 204 -11.98 -14.34 10.26
CA ASN A 204 -11.37 -13.15 9.65
C ASN A 204 -9.88 -13.36 9.32
N GLU A 205 -9.57 -14.28 8.41
CA GLU A 205 -8.18 -14.57 7.97
C GLU A 205 -7.44 -13.31 7.47
N TRP A 206 -8.15 -12.33 6.93
CA TRP A 206 -7.57 -11.04 6.52
C TRP A 206 -6.97 -10.25 7.68
N ILE A 207 -7.28 -10.55 8.94
CA ILE A 207 -6.68 -9.86 10.08
C ILE A 207 -5.18 -10.17 10.18
N TYR A 208 -4.74 -11.33 9.68
CA TYR A 208 -3.33 -11.66 9.58
C TYR A 208 -2.61 -10.70 8.61
N LEU A 209 -3.25 -10.25 7.52
CA LEU A 209 -2.68 -9.22 6.65
C LEU A 209 -2.34 -7.93 7.41
N TYR A 210 -3.12 -7.55 8.41
CA TYR A 210 -2.87 -6.33 9.19
C TYR A 210 -1.68 -6.48 10.13
N ALA A 211 -1.49 -7.67 10.70
CA ALA A 211 -0.26 -7.96 11.42
C ALA A 211 0.96 -8.01 10.48
N GLU A 212 0.83 -8.57 9.26
CA GLU A 212 1.89 -8.50 8.25
C GLU A 212 2.24 -7.03 7.91
N ALA A 213 1.26 -6.18 7.67
CA ALA A 213 1.46 -4.76 7.37
C ALA A 213 2.10 -4.00 8.55
N ALA A 214 1.64 -4.26 9.78
CA ALA A 214 2.25 -3.70 10.98
C ALA A 214 3.71 -4.13 11.10
N LEU A 215 4.00 -5.42 10.93
CA LEU A 215 5.36 -5.94 11.03
C LEU A 215 6.29 -5.37 9.96
N PHE A 216 5.78 -5.28 8.73
CA PHE A 216 6.48 -4.68 7.60
C PHE A 216 6.86 -3.21 7.88
N SER A 217 6.00 -2.48 8.59
CA SER A 217 6.27 -1.08 8.98
C SER A 217 7.49 -0.92 9.91
N GLU A 218 7.91 -1.98 10.60
CA GLU A 218 9.08 -1.99 11.49
C GLU A 218 10.29 -2.64 10.85
N TRP A 219 10.16 -3.85 10.31
CA TRP A 219 11.30 -4.68 9.89
C TRP A 219 11.51 -4.81 8.39
N ARG A 220 10.64 -4.21 7.57
CA ARG A 220 10.72 -4.22 6.09
C ARG A 220 11.22 -5.56 5.51
N SER A 221 12.50 -5.63 5.13
CA SER A 221 13.19 -6.75 4.49
C SER A 221 13.28 -8.03 5.30
N GLU A 222 13.26 -7.94 6.62
CA GLU A 222 13.50 -9.10 7.50
C GLU A 222 12.20 -9.81 7.88
N MET A 223 11.05 -9.38 7.34
CA MET A 223 9.73 -9.90 7.71
C MET A 223 9.60 -11.42 7.54
N CYS A 224 10.24 -12.01 6.53
CA CYS A 224 10.13 -13.46 6.26
C CYS A 224 10.62 -14.31 7.44
N ASP A 225 11.61 -13.83 8.20
CA ASP A 225 12.16 -14.54 9.35
C ASP A 225 11.18 -14.59 10.54
N TYR A 226 10.20 -13.69 10.54
CA TYR A 226 9.27 -13.47 11.64
C TYR A 226 7.84 -13.98 11.38
N THR A 227 7.60 -14.63 10.23
CA THR A 227 6.31 -15.21 9.84
C THR A 227 6.30 -16.75 9.85
N PRO A 228 5.15 -17.42 10.06
CA PRO A 228 3.87 -16.85 10.48
C PRO A 228 3.90 -16.41 11.95
N PHE A 229 3.07 -15.43 12.31
CA PHE A 229 2.92 -14.97 13.71
C PHE A 229 1.73 -15.63 14.39
N GLU A 230 1.81 -15.71 15.71
CA GLU A 230 0.73 -16.16 16.58
C GLU A 230 -0.07 -14.93 17.04
N MET A 231 -1.31 -14.78 16.55
CA MET A 231 -2.21 -13.71 16.98
C MET A 231 -2.60 -13.94 18.45
N LYS A 232 -2.48 -12.90 19.29
CA LYS A 232 -2.81 -12.98 20.73
C LYS A 232 -4.05 -12.19 21.09
N LYS A 233 -4.19 -11.00 20.53
CA LYS A 233 -5.29 -10.09 20.85
C LYS A 233 -5.54 -9.15 19.69
N VAL A 234 -6.82 -8.90 19.38
CA VAL A 234 -7.20 -7.82 18.47
C VAL A 234 -8.35 -7.03 19.08
N MET A 235 -8.25 -5.72 18.99
CA MET A 235 -9.28 -4.76 19.40
C MET A 235 -9.60 -3.90 18.19
N VAL A 236 -10.87 -3.58 17.99
CA VAL A 236 -11.33 -2.77 16.86
C VAL A 236 -12.06 -1.54 17.39
N GLN A 237 -11.69 -0.39 16.86
CA GLN A 237 -12.31 0.89 17.15
C GLN A 237 -12.89 1.48 15.86
N THR A 238 -14.10 1.98 15.97
CA THR A 238 -14.83 2.72 14.92
C THR A 238 -15.28 4.04 15.49
N LYS A 239 -15.72 4.97 14.64
CA LYS A 239 -16.34 6.22 15.09
C LYS A 239 -17.58 5.93 15.94
N GLU A 240 -18.40 4.98 15.52
CA GLU A 240 -19.55 4.48 16.28
C GLU A 240 -19.06 3.42 17.27
N ASP A 241 -18.65 3.82 18.47
CA ASP A 241 -17.98 2.92 19.43
C ASP A 241 -18.95 2.01 20.21
N ASP A 242 -20.26 2.26 20.16
CA ASP A 242 -21.29 1.50 20.88
C ASP A 242 -21.80 0.26 20.13
N VAL A 243 -21.17 -0.13 19.01
CA VAL A 243 -21.59 -1.27 18.18
C VAL A 243 -20.84 -2.56 18.57
N GLU A 244 -21.47 -3.73 18.42
CA GLU A 244 -20.82 -5.03 18.63
C GLU A 244 -19.55 -5.21 17.77
N SER A 245 -18.54 -5.87 18.34
CA SER A 245 -17.22 -6.08 17.71
C SER A 245 -17.28 -6.76 16.34
N SER A 246 -18.18 -7.73 16.15
CA SER A 246 -18.44 -8.41 14.88
C SER A 246 -18.87 -7.46 13.75
N THR A 247 -19.59 -6.39 14.09
CA THR A 247 -20.04 -5.37 13.14
C THR A 247 -18.90 -4.38 12.86
N LYS A 248 -18.13 -4.00 13.89
CA LYS A 248 -16.93 -3.15 13.74
C LYS A 248 -15.89 -3.77 12.80
N LEU A 249 -15.71 -5.09 12.84
CA LEU A 249 -14.80 -5.81 11.93
C LEU A 249 -15.17 -5.64 10.44
N LYS A 250 -16.46 -5.45 10.13
CA LYS A 250 -16.97 -5.28 8.77
C LYS A 250 -17.00 -3.82 8.32
N SER A 251 -16.76 -2.86 9.21
CA SER A 251 -16.80 -1.44 8.89
C SER A 251 -15.78 -1.07 7.81
N SER A 252 -16.16 -0.20 6.89
CA SER A 252 -15.27 0.31 5.84
C SER A 252 -14.08 1.10 6.41
N ASN A 253 -14.31 1.82 7.52
CA ASN A 253 -13.29 2.58 8.23
C ASN A 253 -13.18 2.08 9.68
N ALA A 254 -11.98 1.68 10.10
CA ALA A 254 -11.74 1.14 11.44
C ALA A 254 -10.26 1.22 11.82
N ILE A 255 -9.99 1.23 13.12
CA ILE A 255 -8.65 1.15 13.69
C ILE A 255 -8.52 -0.18 14.44
N PHE A 256 -7.48 -0.92 14.12
CA PHE A 256 -7.17 -2.23 14.65
C PHE A 256 -5.95 -2.13 15.57
N TYR A 257 -6.08 -2.61 16.79
CA TYR A 257 -5.00 -2.72 17.76
C TYR A 257 -4.71 -4.20 17.98
N MET A 258 -3.47 -4.60 17.77
CA MET A 258 -3.11 -6.00 17.60
C MET A 258 -1.93 -6.34 18.50
N ILE A 259 -2.03 -7.44 19.23
CA ILE A 259 -0.91 -8.08 19.90
C ILE A 259 -0.67 -9.41 19.19
N PHE A 260 0.55 -9.62 18.72
CA PHE A 260 0.93 -10.87 18.05
C PHE A 260 2.38 -11.21 18.36
N LYS A 261 2.71 -12.50 18.35
CA LYS A 261 4.06 -13.00 18.58
C LYS A 261 4.70 -13.41 17.27
N ALA A 262 5.79 -12.75 16.91
CA ALA A 262 6.60 -13.11 15.75
C ALA A 262 7.22 -14.51 15.92
N ARG A 263 7.36 -15.27 14.83
CA ARG A 263 8.03 -16.58 14.87
C ARG A 263 9.45 -16.43 15.38
N GLY A 264 9.79 -17.13 16.47
CA GLY A 264 11.13 -17.04 17.08
C GLY A 264 11.52 -15.63 17.55
N GLY A 265 10.58 -14.69 17.53
CA GLY A 265 10.83 -13.27 17.78
C GLY A 265 10.04 -12.74 18.98
N PRO A 266 10.03 -11.42 19.16
CA PRO A 266 9.42 -10.80 20.32
C PRO A 266 7.88 -10.71 20.20
N LEU A 267 7.25 -10.35 21.32
CA LEU A 267 5.86 -9.91 21.32
C LEU A 267 5.78 -8.52 20.69
N CYS A 268 4.90 -8.38 19.70
CA CYS A 268 4.72 -7.17 18.91
C CYS A 268 3.36 -6.55 19.22
N ARG A 269 3.32 -5.22 19.21
CA ARG A 269 2.09 -4.42 19.24
C ARG A 269 1.99 -3.65 17.92
N GLY A 270 0.90 -3.88 17.20
CA GLY A 270 0.60 -3.21 15.94
C GLY A 270 -0.66 -2.38 16.04
N ILE A 271 -0.66 -1.20 15.42
CA ILE A 271 -1.87 -0.44 15.12
C ILE A 271 -1.99 -0.32 13.61
N VAL A 272 -3.16 -0.69 13.08
CA VAL A 272 -3.50 -0.52 11.66
C VAL A 272 -4.78 0.28 11.54
N ARG A 273 -4.76 1.40 10.81
CA ARG A 273 -5.97 2.11 10.42
C ARG A 273 -6.32 1.75 8.98
N LYS A 274 -7.55 1.24 8.80
CA LYS A 274 -8.15 1.00 7.49
C LYS A 274 -9.11 2.14 7.17
N THR A 275 -8.97 2.73 5.99
CA THR A 275 -9.94 3.70 5.45
C THR A 275 -10.28 3.40 3.99
N SER A 276 -11.46 3.83 3.58
CA SER A 276 -11.92 3.86 2.19
C SER A 276 -12.55 5.23 1.93
N ASP A 277 -12.30 5.77 0.74
CA ASP A 277 -12.92 7.01 0.24
C ASP A 277 -14.25 6.74 -0.49
N GLY A 278 -14.72 5.49 -0.48
CA GLY A 278 -15.96 5.05 -1.14
C GLY A 278 -15.82 4.77 -2.64
N ARG A 279 -14.65 4.97 -3.24
CA ARG A 279 -14.39 4.65 -4.65
C ARG A 279 -14.06 3.17 -4.82
N THR A 280 -14.44 2.60 -5.96
CA THR A 280 -14.14 1.19 -6.25
C THR A 280 -12.64 0.96 -6.33
N GLY A 281 -12.17 -0.10 -5.69
CA GLY A 281 -10.76 -0.47 -5.65
C GLY A 281 -9.88 0.42 -4.78
N HIS A 282 -10.48 1.30 -3.97
CA HIS A 282 -9.77 2.23 -3.08
C HIS A 282 -9.79 1.76 -1.63
N MET A 283 -8.61 1.47 -1.11
CA MET A 283 -8.41 1.18 0.32
C MET A 283 -7.03 1.67 0.77
N ARG A 284 -6.99 2.37 1.91
CA ARG A 284 -5.78 2.85 2.58
C ARG A 284 -5.57 2.08 3.87
N LEU A 285 -4.35 1.55 4.05
CA LEU A 285 -3.88 0.95 5.29
C LEU A 285 -2.71 1.76 5.82
N GLU A 286 -2.89 2.38 6.98
CA GLU A 286 -1.81 3.02 7.73
C GLU A 286 -1.38 2.08 8.84
N ALA A 287 -0.10 1.77 8.94
CA ALA A 287 0.41 0.81 9.91
C ALA A 287 1.57 1.37 10.72
N ARG A 288 1.60 0.95 11.99
CA ARG A 288 2.69 1.20 12.93
C ARG A 288 2.86 -0.03 13.80
N CYS A 289 4.10 -0.42 14.07
CA CYS A 289 4.42 -1.48 15.00
C CYS A 289 5.49 -1.02 15.99
N TRP A 290 5.53 -1.66 17.15
CA TRP A 290 6.66 -1.59 18.06
C TRP A 290 6.80 -2.90 18.84
N ILE A 291 8.01 -3.11 19.33
CA ILE A 291 8.40 -4.30 20.08
C ILE A 291 8.30 -3.98 21.56
N ASP A 292 7.60 -4.82 22.31
CA ASP A 292 7.71 -4.78 23.76
C ASP A 292 9.10 -5.31 24.13
N LYS A 293 9.98 -4.42 24.62
CA LYS A 293 11.26 -4.86 25.18
C LYS A 293 10.94 -5.75 26.37
N SER A 294 11.36 -7.01 26.29
CA SER A 294 11.38 -7.89 27.45
C SER A 294 12.26 -7.25 28.52
N ASN A 295 11.64 -6.83 29.62
CA ASN A 295 12.34 -6.47 30.87
C ASN A 295 13.07 -7.69 31.43
#